data_AF-A0A2N2S527-F1
#
_entry.id   AF-A0A2N2S527-F1
#
_cell.length_a   1.000
_cell.length_b   1.000
_cell.length_c   1.000
_cell.angle_alpha   90.00
_cell.angle_beta   90.00
_cell.angle_gamma   90.00
#
_symmetry.space_group_name_H-M   'P 1'
#
loop_
_entity.id
_entity.type
_entity.pdbx_description
1 polymer ?
#
loop_
_entity_poly.entity_id
_entity_poly.type
_entity_poly.pdbx_seq_one_letter_code
_entity_poly.pdbx_strand_id
1 'polypeptide(L)'
;TVELGMSYGNPSMQSAIEKLKAQHCDRILVFPLYPQYAASSTASALDAVWRVLLKMRNVPAIRTIGHYHDHPAYIAALAQSVNEHWRINGGKPDKLVMSFHGLPKFHLLKGDPYHCECHKTARLLAEALGLTKDDYLVAFQSRFGKQEWLKPYLANTLLGLGRAKTKRIDVICPGFSSDCLETLEEIAIEGKHIFQSNGGGAYNYIPALNENEAWIHAMTEIALENLQGWVLPEWDSLRAKKVAEMTQLRAQALQSLN
;
A
#
# COMPACT_ATOMS: atom_id res chain seq x y z
N THR A 1 -14.78 -5.46 -13.36
CA THR A 1 -13.55 -5.22 -14.15
C THR A 1 -12.59 -4.41 -13.30
N VAL A 2 -11.29 -4.47 -13.59
CA VAL A 2 -10.24 -3.78 -12.82
C VAL A 2 -9.33 -3.07 -13.82
N GLU A 3 -9.03 -1.80 -13.56
CA GLU A 3 -8.11 -0.99 -14.37
C GLU A 3 -7.09 -0.31 -13.45
N LEU A 4 -5.84 -0.24 -13.89
CA LEU A 4 -4.79 0.48 -13.19
C LEU A 4 -4.76 1.93 -13.65
N GLY A 5 -4.61 2.87 -12.71
CA GLY A 5 -4.48 4.30 -12.98
C GLY A 5 -3.35 4.91 -12.16
N MET A 6 -2.30 5.37 -12.82
CA MET A 6 -1.17 6.06 -12.18
C MET A 6 -1.46 7.55 -12.06
N SER A 7 -1.12 8.14 -10.91
CA SER A 7 -1.12 9.60 -10.71
C SER A 7 -0.12 10.29 -11.64
N TYR A 8 1.02 9.64 -11.84
CA TYR A 8 2.12 10.09 -12.69
C TYR A 8 2.64 8.87 -13.46
N GLY A 9 2.12 8.62 -14.66
CA GLY A 9 2.57 7.48 -15.47
C GLY A 9 1.52 6.95 -16.45
N ASN A 10 1.82 5.78 -17.01
CA ASN A 10 0.98 5.04 -17.95
C ASN A 10 0.78 3.60 -17.41
N PRO A 11 -0.45 3.09 -17.27
CA PRO A 11 -1.74 3.71 -17.61
C PRO A 11 -2.08 4.93 -16.76
N SER A 12 -2.61 5.99 -17.39
CA SER A 12 -3.00 7.22 -16.70
C SER A 12 -4.36 7.07 -16.01
N MET A 13 -4.63 7.90 -15.00
CA MET A 13 -5.94 7.91 -14.33
C MET A 13 -7.11 8.17 -15.30
N GLN A 14 -6.89 9.01 -16.31
CA GLN A 14 -7.90 9.28 -17.34
C GLN A 14 -8.21 8.03 -18.15
N SER A 15 -7.19 7.33 -18.65
CA SER A 15 -7.41 6.15 -19.49
C SER A 15 -8.04 5.01 -18.70
N ALA A 16 -7.70 4.86 -17.41
CA ALA A 16 -8.34 3.89 -16.53
C ALA A 16 -9.85 4.14 -16.39
N ILE A 17 -10.26 5.37 -16.06
CA ILE A 17 -11.67 5.72 -15.87
C ILE A 17 -12.44 5.61 -17.20
N GLU A 18 -11.85 6.03 -18.31
CA GLU A 18 -12.47 5.93 -19.63
C GLU A 18 -12.70 4.46 -20.05
N LYS A 19 -11.74 3.56 -19.79
CA LYS A 19 -11.90 2.12 -20.04
C LYS A 19 -13.00 1.49 -19.21
N LEU A 20 -13.09 1.83 -17.91
CA LEU A 20 -14.18 1.36 -17.04
C LEU A 20 -15.54 1.82 -17.58
N LYS A 21 -15.65 3.09 -17.98
CA LYS A 21 -16.89 3.65 -18.54
C LYS A 21 -17.24 3.06 -19.91
N ALA A 22 -16.26 2.77 -20.77
CA ALA A 22 -16.48 2.07 -22.03
C ALA A 22 -17.05 0.66 -21.83
N GLN A 23 -16.77 0.05 -20.67
CA GLN A 23 -17.38 -1.21 -20.21
C GLN A 23 -18.70 -1.00 -19.45
N HIS A 24 -19.33 0.18 -19.58
CA HIS A 24 -20.58 0.56 -18.92
C HIS A 24 -20.53 0.53 -17.38
N CYS A 25 -19.33 0.69 -16.78
CA CYS A 25 -19.23 0.85 -15.33
C CYS A 25 -19.72 2.24 -14.94
N ASP A 26 -20.85 2.29 -14.23
CA ASP A 26 -21.47 3.49 -13.67
C ASP A 26 -21.14 3.68 -12.18
N ARG A 27 -20.49 2.70 -11.55
CA ARG A 27 -20.01 2.74 -10.16
C ARG A 27 -18.56 2.27 -10.10
N ILE A 28 -17.69 3.07 -9.50
CA ILE A 28 -16.24 2.85 -9.45
C ILE A 28 -15.75 2.97 -8.00
N LEU A 29 -15.07 1.94 -7.52
CA LEU A 29 -14.28 2.02 -6.29
C LEU A 29 -12.84 2.37 -6.66
N VAL A 30 -12.33 3.45 -6.08
CA VAL A 30 -10.92 3.82 -6.15
C VAL A 30 -10.21 3.18 -4.96
N PHE A 31 -9.25 2.30 -5.26
CA PHE A 31 -8.41 1.61 -4.28
C PHE A 31 -6.97 2.13 -4.44
N PRO A 32 -6.56 3.17 -3.71
CA PRO A 32 -5.16 3.58 -3.66
C PRO A 32 -4.29 2.44 -3.10
N LEU A 33 -3.13 2.15 -3.71
CA LEU A 33 -2.22 1.09 -3.24
C LEU A 33 -1.30 1.54 -2.09
N TYR A 34 -1.70 2.58 -1.36
CA TYR A 34 -1.01 3.10 -0.19
C TYR A 34 -1.84 2.71 1.05
N PRO A 35 -1.34 1.81 1.92
CA PRO A 35 -2.10 1.38 3.09
C PRO A 35 -2.36 2.55 4.05
N GLN A 36 -1.30 3.33 4.34
CA GLN A 36 -1.37 4.52 5.16
C GLN A 36 -1.70 5.74 4.30
N TYR A 37 -2.67 6.54 4.73
CA TYR A 37 -3.01 7.79 4.07
C TYR A 37 -1.86 8.79 4.24
N ALA A 38 -1.48 9.45 3.14
CA ALA A 38 -0.79 10.73 3.17
C ALA A 38 -1.37 11.67 2.13
N ALA A 39 -1.31 12.98 2.41
CA ALA A 39 -1.69 14.00 1.44
C ALA A 39 -0.82 13.95 0.18
N SER A 40 0.44 13.53 0.31
CA SER A 40 1.39 13.40 -0.79
C SER A 40 1.19 12.13 -1.64
N SER A 41 0.42 11.14 -1.17
CA SER A 41 0.21 9.85 -1.86
C SER A 41 -1.27 9.64 -2.16
N THR A 42 -2.05 9.12 -1.21
CA THR A 42 -3.48 8.80 -1.37
C THR A 42 -4.26 10.02 -1.85
N ALA A 43 -4.11 11.18 -1.20
CA ALA A 43 -4.85 12.37 -1.61
C ALA A 43 -4.46 12.84 -3.02
N SER A 44 -3.17 12.80 -3.36
CA SER A 44 -2.69 13.13 -4.70
C SER A 44 -3.25 12.19 -5.79
N ALA A 45 -3.38 10.89 -5.48
CA ALA A 45 -4.03 9.93 -6.37
C ALA A 45 -5.52 10.22 -6.53
N LEU A 46 -6.21 10.59 -5.45
CA LEU A 46 -7.61 11.01 -5.51
C LEU A 46 -7.77 12.33 -6.27
N ASP A 47 -6.86 13.29 -6.13
CA ASP A 47 -6.85 14.51 -6.94
C ASP A 47 -6.77 14.20 -8.44
N ALA A 48 -5.99 13.19 -8.83
CA ALA A 48 -5.93 12.73 -10.22
C ALA A 48 -7.28 12.18 -10.70
N VAL A 49 -8.01 11.45 -9.86
CA VAL A 49 -9.38 11.01 -10.15
C VAL A 49 -10.30 12.21 -10.33
N TRP A 50 -10.33 13.13 -9.36
CA TRP A 50 -11.23 14.28 -9.38
C TRP A 50 -10.97 15.21 -10.59
N ARG A 51 -9.71 15.41 -10.97
CA ARG A 51 -9.35 16.16 -12.19
C ARG A 51 -9.96 15.58 -13.46
N VAL A 52 -10.14 14.26 -13.52
CA VAL A 52 -10.81 13.58 -14.65
C VAL A 52 -12.32 13.77 -14.55
N LEU A 53 -12.91 13.54 -13.37
CA LEU A 53 -14.36 13.60 -13.18
C LEU A 53 -14.93 15.01 -13.37
N LEU A 54 -14.21 16.05 -12.98
CA LEU A 54 -14.61 17.46 -13.19
C LEU A 54 -14.86 17.81 -14.66
N LYS A 55 -14.29 17.04 -15.60
CA LYS A 55 -14.43 17.25 -17.05
C LYS A 55 -15.57 16.41 -17.66
N MET A 56 -16.24 15.57 -16.87
CA MET A 56 -17.25 14.64 -17.37
C MET A 56 -18.67 15.18 -17.15
N ARG A 57 -19.50 15.12 -18.20
CA ARG A 57 -20.92 15.46 -18.10
C ARG A 57 -21.72 14.43 -17.30
N ASN A 58 -21.48 13.14 -17.57
CA ASN A 58 -22.10 12.03 -16.87
C ASN A 58 -21.04 11.37 -15.98
N VAL A 59 -21.02 11.72 -14.69
CA VAL A 59 -20.02 11.25 -13.72
C VAL A 59 -20.50 9.93 -13.11
N PRO A 60 -19.68 8.87 -13.06
CA PRO A 60 -20.06 7.63 -12.37
C PRO A 60 -20.12 7.86 -10.85
N ALA A 61 -20.85 7.01 -10.12
CA ALA A 61 -20.79 6.99 -8.67
C ALA A 61 -19.39 6.54 -8.22
N ILE A 62 -18.79 7.27 -7.28
CA ILE A 62 -17.44 6.98 -6.79
C ILE A 62 -17.47 6.63 -5.31
N ARG A 63 -16.71 5.59 -4.95
CA ARG A 63 -16.25 5.34 -3.58
C ARG A 63 -14.74 5.35 -3.57
N THR A 64 -14.15 5.74 -2.46
CA THR A 64 -12.71 5.81 -2.28
C THR A 64 -12.33 5.16 -0.97
N ILE A 65 -11.27 4.36 -0.97
CA ILE A 65 -10.67 3.87 0.27
C ILE A 65 -9.66 4.92 0.73
N GLY A 66 -9.86 5.47 1.93
CA GLY A 66 -8.98 6.49 2.51
C GLY A 66 -7.66 5.88 3.02
N HIS A 67 -7.77 4.79 3.78
CA HIS A 67 -6.66 4.01 4.30
C HIS A 67 -7.16 2.62 4.66
N TYR A 68 -6.25 1.64 4.71
CA TYR A 68 -6.53 0.27 5.14
C TYR A 68 -5.37 -0.30 5.97
N HIS A 69 -4.50 0.57 6.47
CA HIS A 69 -3.26 0.25 7.15
C HIS A 69 -3.41 -0.60 8.43
N ASP A 70 -4.61 -0.60 9.02
CA ASP A 70 -5.01 -1.34 10.22
C ASP A 70 -6.06 -2.42 9.95
N HIS A 71 -6.40 -2.65 8.69
CA HIS A 71 -7.35 -3.68 8.30
C HIS A 71 -6.81 -5.07 8.68
N PRO A 72 -7.60 -5.93 9.37
CA PRO A 72 -7.13 -7.24 9.82
C PRO A 72 -6.53 -8.10 8.71
N ALA A 73 -7.17 -8.17 7.54
CA ALA A 73 -6.65 -8.93 6.40
C ALA A 73 -5.29 -8.43 5.89
N TYR A 74 -5.06 -7.11 5.89
CA TYR A 74 -3.78 -6.52 5.48
C TYR A 74 -2.67 -6.83 6.50
N ILE A 75 -2.96 -6.69 7.79
CA ILE A 75 -2.02 -7.05 8.86
C ILE A 75 -1.70 -8.56 8.82
N ALA A 76 -2.69 -9.41 8.56
CA ALA A 76 -2.50 -10.84 8.42
C ALA A 76 -1.59 -11.18 7.23
N ALA A 77 -1.80 -10.54 6.06
CA ALA A 77 -0.95 -10.73 4.89
C ALA A 77 0.51 -10.30 5.16
N LEU A 78 0.73 -9.17 5.84
CA LEU A 78 2.07 -8.75 6.27
C LEU A 78 2.70 -9.77 7.22
N ALA A 79 1.96 -10.20 8.24
CA ALA A 79 2.47 -11.15 9.22
C ALA A 79 2.82 -12.51 8.58
N GLN A 80 2.01 -12.96 7.62
CA GLN A 80 2.30 -14.17 6.85
C GLN A 80 3.59 -14.02 6.03
N SER A 81 3.76 -12.90 5.31
CA SER A 81 4.99 -12.62 4.55
C SER A 81 6.24 -12.65 5.44
N VAL A 82 6.16 -12.00 6.60
CA VAL A 82 7.27 -11.98 7.57
C VAL A 82 7.57 -13.37 8.14
N ASN A 83 6.54 -14.12 8.54
CA ASN A 83 6.72 -15.47 9.08
C ASN A 83 7.31 -16.43 8.02
N GLU A 84 6.88 -16.32 6.77
CA GLU A 84 7.43 -17.12 5.67
C GLU A 84 8.90 -16.76 5.42
N HIS A 85 9.22 -15.47 5.42
CA HIS A 85 10.61 -15.01 5.33
C HIS A 85 11.46 -15.57 6.46
N TRP A 86 10.98 -15.54 7.71
CA TRP A 86 11.71 -16.10 8.84
C TRP A 86 11.87 -17.61 8.76
N ARG A 87 10.85 -18.33 8.29
CA ARG A 87 10.89 -19.79 8.10
C ARG A 87 12.05 -20.21 7.19
N ILE A 88 12.26 -19.50 6.09
CA ILE A 88 13.30 -19.82 5.12
C ILE A 88 14.67 -19.20 5.44
N ASN A 89 14.71 -18.16 6.28
CA ASN A 89 15.95 -17.48 6.68
C ASN A 89 16.45 -17.88 8.09
N GLY A 90 16.01 -19.01 8.64
CA GLY A 90 16.55 -19.55 9.90
C GLY A 90 16.01 -18.92 11.18
N GLY A 91 14.78 -18.40 11.14
CA GLY A 91 14.04 -17.91 12.31
C GLY A 91 13.95 -16.38 12.42
N LYS A 92 13.53 -15.92 13.60
CA LYS A 92 13.37 -14.50 13.94
C LYS A 92 14.73 -13.79 14.01
N PRO A 93 14.84 -12.53 13.55
CA PRO A 93 16.05 -11.71 13.70
C PRO A 93 16.19 -11.18 15.14
N ASP A 94 17.32 -10.55 15.47
CA ASP A 94 17.46 -9.82 16.73
C ASP A 94 16.58 -8.55 16.75
N LYS A 95 16.36 -7.93 15.59
CA LYS A 95 15.44 -6.80 15.40
C LYS A 95 14.73 -6.90 14.06
N LEU A 96 13.41 -6.67 14.06
CA LEU A 96 12.64 -6.35 12.87
C LEU A 96 12.59 -4.82 12.70
N VAL A 97 13.13 -4.30 11.61
CA VAL A 97 13.05 -2.86 11.29
C VAL A 97 11.93 -2.62 10.30
N MET A 98 10.90 -1.89 10.71
CA MET A 98 9.78 -1.48 9.87
C MET A 98 10.04 -0.09 9.33
N SER A 99 10.42 -0.02 8.06
CA SER A 99 10.75 1.23 7.37
C SER A 99 9.52 1.79 6.65
N PHE A 100 9.30 3.09 6.77
CA PHE A 100 8.25 3.83 6.06
C PHE A 100 8.86 5.01 5.32
N HIS A 101 8.28 5.44 4.20
CA HIS A 101 8.77 6.61 3.49
C HIS A 101 8.67 7.85 4.41
N GLY A 102 9.73 8.65 4.48
CA GLY A 102 9.73 9.85 5.29
C GLY A 102 8.79 10.90 4.70
N LEU A 103 8.25 11.74 5.57
CA LEU A 103 7.60 12.98 5.16
C LEU A 103 8.23 14.16 5.91
N PRO A 104 8.23 15.37 5.34
CA PRO A 104 8.53 16.57 6.11
C PRO A 104 7.58 16.68 7.31
N LYS A 105 8.12 16.97 8.50
CA LYS A 105 7.36 17.00 9.76
C LYS A 105 6.19 17.97 9.73
N PHE A 106 6.23 19.01 8.91
CA PHE A 106 5.13 19.96 8.79
C PHE A 106 3.84 19.31 8.29
N HIS A 107 3.90 18.21 7.51
CA HIS A 107 2.69 17.49 7.08
C HIS A 107 1.91 16.96 8.29
N LEU A 108 2.60 16.31 9.22
CA LEU A 108 2.02 15.87 10.49
C LEU A 108 1.42 17.06 11.26
N LEU A 109 2.14 18.18 11.35
CA LEU A 109 1.65 19.37 12.05
C LEU A 109 0.43 20.02 11.37
N LYS A 110 0.21 19.76 10.08
CA LYS A 110 -0.98 20.18 9.32
C LYS A 110 -2.13 19.17 9.38
N GLY A 111 -1.99 18.10 10.17
CA GLY A 111 -3.04 17.10 10.37
C GLY A 111 -2.96 15.89 9.43
N ASP A 112 -1.84 15.67 8.75
CA ASP A 112 -1.64 14.45 7.97
C ASP A 112 -1.52 13.23 8.93
N PRO A 113 -2.40 12.21 8.82
CA PRO A 113 -2.42 11.08 9.74
C PRO A 113 -1.26 10.09 9.53
N TYR A 114 -0.52 10.19 8.42
CA TYR A 114 0.47 9.22 7.98
C TYR A 114 1.38 8.69 9.10
N HIS A 115 1.99 9.60 9.86
CA HIS A 115 2.91 9.22 10.94
C HIS A 115 2.24 8.32 11.99
N CYS A 116 1.02 8.66 12.40
CA CYS A 116 0.25 7.88 13.38
C CYS A 116 -0.16 6.52 12.80
N GLU A 117 -0.55 6.50 11.53
CA GLU A 117 -0.92 5.27 10.82
C GLU A 117 0.27 4.32 10.66
N CYS A 118 1.46 4.81 10.32
CA CYS A 118 2.70 4.01 10.28
C CYS A 118 2.98 3.34 11.64
N HIS A 119 2.91 4.10 12.73
CA HIS A 119 3.12 3.55 14.07
C HIS A 119 2.05 2.53 14.47
N LYS A 120 0.79 2.76 14.06
CA LYS A 120 -0.30 1.82 14.33
C LYS A 120 -0.15 0.53 13.51
N THR A 121 0.20 0.60 12.23
CA THR A 121 0.55 -0.58 11.42
C THR A 121 1.69 -1.36 12.05
N ALA A 122 2.76 -0.67 12.44
CA ALA A 122 3.91 -1.32 13.04
C ALA A 122 3.56 -2.04 14.36
N ARG A 123 2.74 -1.41 15.21
CA ARG A 123 2.25 -2.02 16.44
C ARG A 123 1.39 -3.25 16.16
N LEU A 124 0.41 -3.15 15.26
CA LEU A 124 -0.49 -4.27 14.92
C LEU A 124 0.26 -5.45 14.30
N LEU A 125 1.24 -5.17 13.42
CA LEU A 125 2.10 -6.20 12.85
C LEU A 125 2.96 -6.87 13.94
N ALA A 126 3.57 -6.09 14.84
CA ALA A 126 4.33 -6.63 15.95
C ALA A 126 3.47 -7.53 16.87
N GLU A 127 2.24 -7.10 17.18
CA GLU A 127 1.26 -7.90 17.93
C GLU A 127 0.94 -9.21 17.21
N ALA A 128 0.66 -9.18 15.90
CA ALA A 128 0.38 -10.36 15.08
C ALA A 128 1.58 -11.35 14.99
N LEU A 129 2.81 -10.85 15.10
CA LEU A 129 4.04 -11.65 15.08
C LEU A 129 4.50 -12.13 16.47
N GLY A 130 3.79 -11.74 17.53
CA GLY A 130 4.18 -12.01 18.91
C GLY A 130 5.52 -11.38 19.28
N LEU A 131 5.76 -10.14 18.83
CA LEU A 131 6.97 -9.37 19.12
C LEU A 131 6.75 -8.42 20.31
N THR A 132 7.76 -8.29 21.15
CA THR A 132 7.81 -7.29 22.21
C THR A 132 8.30 -5.94 21.69
N LYS A 133 8.23 -4.88 22.49
CA LYS A 133 8.72 -3.54 22.13
C LYS A 133 10.22 -3.51 21.84
N ASP A 134 10.99 -4.44 22.40
CA ASP A 134 12.41 -4.53 22.12
C ASP A 134 12.66 -5.23 20.79
N ASP A 135 11.77 -6.11 20.30
CA ASP A 135 12.07 -6.91 19.11
C ASP A 135 11.92 -6.16 17.78
N TYR A 136 11.32 -4.96 17.78
CA TYR A 136 11.10 -4.19 16.56
C TYR A 136 11.35 -2.70 16.70
N LEU A 137 11.64 -2.06 15.56
CA LEU A 137 11.86 -0.62 15.44
C LEU A 137 11.04 -0.07 14.28
N VAL A 138 10.56 1.17 14.43
CA VAL A 138 9.98 1.95 13.34
C VAL A 138 10.99 3.00 12.92
N ALA A 139 11.23 3.16 11.62
CA ALA A 139 12.08 4.22 11.09
C ALA A 139 11.53 4.77 9.77
N PHE A 140 11.99 5.97 9.43
CA PHE A 140 11.58 6.69 8.22
C PHE A 140 12.76 6.87 7.26
N GLN A 141 12.56 6.48 5.99
CA GLN A 141 13.55 6.51 4.91
C GLN A 141 13.39 7.74 3.99
N SER A 142 14.25 7.87 2.98
CA SER A 142 14.11 8.80 1.85
C SER A 142 13.93 10.27 2.24
N ARG A 143 14.93 10.87 2.89
CA ARG A 143 14.91 12.30 3.26
C ARG A 143 15.48 13.17 2.15
N PHE A 144 14.79 14.27 1.83
CA PHE A 144 15.28 15.30 0.91
C PHE A 144 15.34 16.71 1.51
N GLY A 145 16.38 17.47 1.16
CA GLY A 145 16.52 18.87 1.56
C GLY A 145 16.85 19.09 3.04
N LYS A 146 16.75 20.35 3.49
CA LYS A 146 17.20 20.82 4.81
C LYS A 146 16.10 20.85 5.89
N GLN A 147 14.85 20.59 5.53
CA GLN A 147 13.73 20.67 6.47
C GLN A 147 13.79 19.53 7.50
N GLU A 148 13.05 19.65 8.60
CA GLU A 148 12.90 18.53 9.55
C GLU A 148 11.90 17.51 8.99
N TRP A 149 12.29 16.24 9.00
CA TRP A 149 11.47 15.11 8.55
C TRP A 149 11.05 14.25 9.75
N LEU A 150 10.09 13.35 9.52
CA LEU A 150 9.68 12.36 10.51
C LEU A 150 10.87 11.52 10.97
N LYS A 151 10.88 11.23 12.28
CA LYS A 151 11.96 10.53 12.98
C LYS A 151 11.40 9.28 13.65
N PRO A 152 12.24 8.25 13.89
CA PRO A 152 13.69 8.22 13.69
C PRO A 152 14.08 7.98 12.22
N TYR A 153 15.24 8.49 11.80
CA TYR A 153 15.75 8.27 10.44
C TYR A 153 16.31 6.86 10.29
N LEU A 154 15.99 6.18 9.19
CA LEU A 154 16.45 4.82 8.93
C LEU A 154 17.98 4.72 8.95
N ALA A 155 18.68 5.58 8.20
CA ALA A 155 20.14 5.56 8.14
C ALA A 155 20.80 5.65 9.54
N ASN A 156 20.28 6.53 10.42
CA ASN A 156 20.78 6.66 11.79
C ASN A 156 20.46 5.42 12.63
N THR A 157 19.28 4.83 12.43
CA THR A 157 18.84 3.60 13.12
C THR A 157 19.75 2.43 12.76
N LEU A 158 20.01 2.23 11.46
CA LEU A 158 20.89 1.18 10.94
C LEU A 158 22.34 1.36 11.40
N LEU A 159 22.85 2.59 11.39
CA LEU A 159 24.17 2.92 11.93
C LEU A 159 24.27 2.61 13.43
N GLY A 160 23.23 2.95 14.20
CA GLY A 160 23.16 2.61 15.63
C GLY A 160 23.17 1.10 15.88
N LEU A 161 22.36 0.34 15.14
CA LEU A 161 22.31 -1.12 15.22
C LEU A 161 23.62 -1.80 14.80
N GLY A 162 24.28 -1.26 13.78
CA GLY A 162 25.61 -1.72 13.33
C GLY A 162 26.65 -1.52 14.42
N ARG A 163 26.72 -0.31 15.00
CA ARG A 163 27.66 0.01 16.10
C ARG A 163 27.41 -0.83 17.35
N ALA A 164 26.15 -1.20 17.60
CA ALA A 164 25.77 -2.13 18.66
C ALA A 164 26.12 -3.60 18.35
N LYS A 165 26.70 -3.89 17.18
CA LYS A 165 27.07 -5.23 16.70
C LYS A 165 25.89 -6.20 16.72
N THR A 166 24.70 -5.72 16.35
CA THR A 166 23.50 -6.55 16.22
C THR A 166 23.77 -7.67 15.22
N LYS A 167 23.49 -8.92 15.56
CA LYS A 167 23.92 -10.08 14.76
C LYS A 167 23.09 -10.23 13.50
N ARG A 168 21.79 -9.97 13.55
CA ARG A 168 20.89 -10.00 12.41
C ARG A 168 19.76 -9.01 12.56
N ILE A 169 19.49 -8.29 11.47
CA ILE A 169 18.25 -7.54 11.31
C ILE A 169 17.54 -7.96 10.04
N ASP A 170 16.21 -7.97 10.10
CA ASP A 170 15.37 -8.07 8.91
C ASP A 170 14.60 -6.75 8.75
N VAL A 171 14.49 -6.24 7.53
CA VAL A 171 13.87 -4.95 7.22
C VAL A 171 12.68 -5.14 6.29
N ILE A 172 11.53 -4.58 6.65
CA ILE A 172 10.30 -4.60 5.86
C ILE A 172 9.82 -3.18 5.60
N CYS A 173 9.14 -2.95 4.47
CA CYS A 173 8.55 -1.67 4.10
C CYS A 173 7.01 -1.74 4.00
N PRO A 174 6.26 -1.70 5.12
CA PRO A 174 4.79 -1.84 5.09
C PRO A 174 4.11 -0.68 4.34
N GLY A 175 4.78 0.45 4.13
CA GLY A 175 4.25 1.56 3.34
C GLY A 175 4.03 1.28 1.85
N PHE A 176 4.57 0.16 1.34
CA PHE A 176 4.53 -0.19 -0.08
C PHE A 176 3.90 -1.57 -0.27
N SER A 177 2.86 -1.66 -1.12
CA SER A 177 2.26 -2.94 -1.50
C SER A 177 3.09 -3.71 -2.52
N SER A 178 3.99 -3.02 -3.23
CA SER A 178 4.83 -3.58 -4.29
C SER A 178 6.23 -2.98 -4.22
N ASP A 179 7.23 -3.75 -4.60
CA ASP A 179 8.62 -3.27 -4.61
C ASP A 179 8.82 -2.18 -5.67
N CYS A 180 9.62 -1.19 -5.31
CA CYS A 180 9.97 -0.06 -6.16
C CYS A 180 11.46 0.25 -6.02
N LEU A 181 11.93 1.27 -6.74
CA LEU A 181 13.33 1.69 -6.70
C LEU A 181 13.77 2.00 -5.26
N GLU A 182 12.93 2.69 -4.51
CA GLU A 182 13.17 3.06 -3.12
C GLU A 182 13.31 1.83 -2.21
N THR A 183 12.58 0.74 -2.44
CA THR A 183 12.73 -0.45 -1.61
C THR A 183 13.96 -1.27 -1.99
N LEU A 184 14.24 -1.43 -3.29
CA LEU A 184 15.34 -2.27 -3.74
C LEU A 184 16.71 -1.58 -3.60
N GLU A 185 16.82 -0.32 -4.01
CA GLU A 185 18.11 0.39 -3.95
C GLU A 185 18.37 0.95 -2.55
N GLU A 186 17.47 1.78 -2.03
CA GLU A 186 17.72 2.46 -0.75
C GLU A 186 17.70 1.45 0.42
N ILE A 187 16.75 0.52 0.43
CA ILE A 187 16.59 -0.38 1.59
C ILE A 187 17.42 -1.65 1.43
N ALA A 188 17.33 -2.35 0.31
CA ALA A 188 18.03 -3.63 0.18
C ALA A 188 19.54 -3.47 -0.07
N ILE A 189 19.99 -2.37 -0.67
CA ILE A 189 21.42 -2.12 -0.99
C ILE A 189 22.04 -1.10 -0.04
N GLU A 190 21.57 0.15 -0.02
CA GLU A 190 22.21 1.20 0.79
C GLU A 190 22.06 0.95 2.29
N GLY A 191 20.85 0.57 2.74
CA GLY A 191 20.58 0.22 4.14
C GLY A 191 21.48 -0.93 4.63
N LYS A 192 21.62 -1.97 3.81
CA LYS A 192 22.54 -3.08 4.07
C LYS A 192 23.98 -2.60 4.22
N HIS A 193 24.44 -1.74 3.30
CA HIS A 193 25.78 -1.18 3.35
C HIS A 193 26.01 -0.37 4.64
N ILE A 194 25.07 0.47 5.05
CA ILE A 194 25.17 1.27 6.27
C ILE A 194 25.30 0.36 7.50
N PHE A 195 24.44 -0.66 7.62
CA PHE A 195 24.44 -1.56 8.76
C PHE A 195 25.73 -2.38 8.85
N GLN A 196 26.13 -3.03 7.76
CA GLN A 196 27.27 -3.96 7.75
C GLN A 196 28.61 -3.23 7.86
N SER A 197 28.78 -2.09 7.19
CA SER A 197 30.01 -1.28 7.28
C SER A 197 30.23 -0.67 8.68
N ASN A 198 29.21 -0.66 9.54
CA ASN A 198 29.31 -0.20 10.93
C ASN A 198 29.42 -1.33 11.96
N GLY A 199 29.62 -2.59 11.53
CA GLY A 199 29.85 -3.73 12.42
C GLY A 199 28.63 -4.62 12.69
N GLY A 200 27.52 -4.38 12.00
CA GLY A 200 26.35 -5.27 12.01
C GLY A 200 26.62 -6.58 11.28
N GLY A 201 25.88 -7.64 11.64
CA GLY A 201 26.00 -8.96 11.01
C GLY A 201 25.13 -9.12 9.75
N ALA A 202 24.19 -10.06 9.80
CA ALA A 202 23.27 -10.36 8.70
C ALA A 202 22.22 -9.27 8.52
N TYR A 203 21.94 -8.93 7.26
CA TYR A 203 20.90 -8.00 6.87
C TYR A 203 20.03 -8.66 5.80
N ASN A 204 18.75 -8.81 6.09
CA ASN A 204 17.80 -9.34 5.12
C ASN A 204 16.70 -8.32 4.85
N TYR A 205 16.39 -8.11 3.57
CA TYR A 205 15.23 -7.36 3.16
C TYR A 205 14.06 -8.32 2.97
N ILE A 206 12.91 -8.00 3.56
CA ILE A 206 11.64 -8.70 3.36
C ILE A 206 10.94 -7.99 2.20
N PRO A 207 10.73 -8.67 1.05
CA PRO A 207 10.06 -8.07 -0.10
C PRO A 207 8.68 -7.50 0.25
N ALA A 208 8.25 -6.53 -0.54
CA ALA A 208 6.86 -6.06 -0.46
C ALA A 208 5.89 -7.19 -0.77
N LEU A 209 4.59 -6.96 -0.51
CA LEU A 209 3.59 -8.00 -0.71
C LEU A 209 3.48 -8.45 -2.18
N ASN A 210 3.76 -7.59 -3.16
CA ASN A 210 3.84 -7.93 -4.58
C ASN A 210 2.63 -8.79 -5.03
N GLU A 211 2.87 -9.93 -5.69
CA GLU A 211 1.85 -10.91 -6.10
C GLU A 211 1.49 -11.96 -5.03
N ASN A 212 1.80 -11.70 -3.75
CA ASN A 212 1.51 -12.64 -2.67
C ASN A 212 0.01 -12.96 -2.60
N GLU A 213 -0.31 -14.26 -2.57
CA GLU A 213 -1.70 -14.72 -2.62
C GLU A 213 -2.53 -14.20 -1.43
N ALA A 214 -1.97 -14.19 -0.22
CA ALA A 214 -2.66 -13.66 0.96
C ALA A 214 -2.94 -12.17 0.85
N TRP A 215 -2.05 -11.42 0.20
CA TRP A 215 -2.28 -10.01 -0.10
C TRP A 215 -3.40 -9.81 -1.12
N ILE A 216 -3.44 -10.61 -2.19
CA ILE A 216 -4.51 -10.54 -3.20
C ILE A 216 -5.87 -10.87 -2.57
N HIS A 217 -5.93 -11.87 -1.69
CA HIS A 217 -7.15 -12.18 -0.94
C HIS A 217 -7.54 -11.03 0.00
N ALA A 218 -6.58 -10.45 0.73
CA ALA A 218 -6.83 -9.29 1.60
C ALA A 218 -7.34 -8.06 0.82
N MET A 219 -6.77 -7.76 -0.35
CA MET A 219 -7.26 -6.71 -1.24
C MET A 219 -8.70 -6.96 -1.67
N THR A 220 -9.02 -8.22 -1.99
CA THR A 220 -10.36 -8.62 -2.40
C THR A 220 -11.37 -8.41 -1.27
N GLU A 221 -11.04 -8.82 -0.05
CA GLU A 221 -11.86 -8.60 1.15
C GLU A 221 -12.12 -7.10 1.38
N ILE A 222 -11.05 -6.29 1.45
CA ILE A 222 -11.14 -4.84 1.62
C ILE A 222 -12.01 -4.20 0.52
N ALA A 223 -11.81 -4.62 -0.74
CA ALA A 223 -12.58 -4.09 -1.85
C ALA A 223 -14.06 -4.46 -1.75
N LEU A 224 -14.39 -5.71 -1.39
CA LEU A 224 -15.78 -6.17 -1.27
C LEU A 224 -16.53 -5.44 -0.15
N GLU A 225 -15.89 -5.21 1.00
CA GLU A 225 -16.46 -4.39 2.07
C GLU A 225 -16.82 -2.98 1.59
N ASN A 226 -15.91 -2.36 0.82
CA ASN A 226 -16.13 -1.02 0.26
C ASN A 226 -17.09 -1.01 -0.94
N LEU A 227 -17.36 -2.16 -1.57
CA LEU A 227 -18.34 -2.34 -2.65
C LEU A 227 -19.72 -2.75 -2.13
N GLN A 228 -19.92 -2.89 -0.82
CA GLN A 228 -21.19 -3.33 -0.24
C GLN A 228 -22.37 -2.48 -0.76
N GLY A 229 -23.44 -3.15 -1.22
CA GLY A 229 -24.63 -2.53 -1.81
C GLY A 229 -24.48 -2.12 -3.29
N TRP A 230 -23.27 -2.22 -3.86
CA TRP A 230 -23.06 -2.16 -5.32
C TRP A 230 -22.89 -3.55 -5.93
N VAL A 231 -22.30 -4.46 -5.16
CA VAL A 231 -22.15 -5.87 -5.50
C VAL A 231 -22.94 -6.74 -4.53
N LEU A 232 -23.22 -7.98 -4.93
CA LEU A 232 -23.79 -8.98 -4.04
C LEU A 232 -22.71 -9.45 -3.04
N PRO A 233 -23.10 -9.93 -1.85
CA PRO A 233 -22.15 -10.43 -0.85
C PRO A 233 -21.24 -11.53 -1.39
N GLU A 234 -21.78 -12.39 -2.25
CA GLU A 234 -21.02 -13.39 -3.00
C GLU A 234 -20.77 -12.88 -4.42
N TRP A 235 -19.50 -12.59 -4.73
CA TRP A 235 -19.09 -12.21 -6.07
C TRP A 235 -19.14 -13.42 -7.02
N ASP A 236 -19.90 -13.31 -8.11
CA ASP A 236 -19.99 -14.31 -9.18
C ASP A 236 -19.66 -13.66 -10.52
N SER A 237 -18.51 -14.05 -11.09
CA SER A 237 -18.02 -13.51 -12.36
C SER A 237 -18.92 -13.85 -13.57
N LEU A 238 -19.56 -15.02 -13.58
CA LEU A 238 -20.46 -15.44 -14.66
C LEU A 238 -21.75 -14.62 -14.61
N ARG A 239 -22.32 -14.46 -13.42
CA ARG A 239 -23.48 -13.61 -13.20
C ARG A 239 -23.19 -12.15 -13.55
N ALA A 240 -22.04 -11.62 -13.11
CA ALA A 240 -21.64 -10.25 -13.40
C ALA A 240 -21.54 -10.00 -14.92
N LYS A 241 -20.92 -10.94 -15.67
CA LYS A 241 -20.87 -10.87 -17.14
C LYS A 241 -22.27 -10.88 -17.75
N LYS A 242 -23.14 -11.80 -17.33
CA LYS A 242 -24.51 -11.90 -17.85
C LYS A 242 -25.33 -10.63 -17.59
N VAL A 243 -25.18 -10.01 -16.42
CA VAL A 243 -25.85 -8.73 -16.10
C VAL A 243 -25.34 -7.60 -16.99
N ALA A 244 -24.02 -7.53 -17.23
CA ALA A 244 -23.42 -6.53 -18.11
C ALA A 244 -23.91 -6.69 -19.57
N GLU A 245 -23.89 -7.91 -20.09
CA GLU A 245 -24.40 -8.24 -21.44
C GLU A 245 -25.88 -7.87 -21.59
N MET A 246 -26.72 -8.24 -20.62
CA MET A 246 -28.15 -7.90 -20.65
C MET A 246 -28.39 -6.38 -20.58
N THR A 247 -27.55 -5.65 -19.86
CA THR A 247 -27.64 -4.18 -19.77
C THR A 247 -27.26 -3.53 -21.11
N GLN A 248 -26.20 -4.04 -21.76
CA GLN A 248 -25.79 -3.59 -23.08
C GLN A 248 -26.87 -3.86 -24.13
N LEU A 249 -27.48 -5.05 -24.14
CA LEU A 249 -28.58 -5.40 -25.04
C LEU A 249 -29.80 -4.48 -24.84
N ARG A 250 -30.16 -4.17 -23.58
CA ARG A 250 -31.24 -3.21 -23.27
C ARG A 250 -30.93 -1.80 -23.78
N ALA A 251 -29.69 -1.34 -23.64
CA ALA A 251 -29.27 -0.04 -24.14
C ALA A 251 -29.32 0.04 -25.67
N GLN A 252 -28.86 -1.01 -26.36
CA GLN A 252 -28.93 -1.11 -27.83
C GLN A 252 -30.38 -1.11 -28.33
N ALA A 253 -31.28 -1.86 -27.66
CA ALA A 253 -32.70 -1.89 -28.01
C ALA A 253 -33.37 -0.50 -27.88
N LEU A 254 -32.95 0.31 -26.91
CA LEU A 254 -33.43 1.69 -26.76
C LEU A 254 -32.87 2.63 -27.84
N GLN A 255 -31.64 2.40 -28.31
CA GLN A 255 -31.06 3.19 -29.41
C GLN A 255 -31.71 2.86 -30.77
N SER A 256 -32.17 1.64 -30.98
CA SER A 256 -32.91 1.26 -32.20
C SER A 256 -34.33 1.83 -32.29
N LEU A 257 -34.80 2.53 -31.26
CA LEU A 257 -36.12 3.18 -31.21
C LEU A 257 -36.07 4.68 -31.56
N ASN A 258 -34.88 5.23 -31.86
CA ASN A 258 -34.67 6.63 -32.27
C ASN A 258 -34.19 6.73 -33.72
#